data_AF-X1I8U7-F1
#
_entry.id   AF-X1I8U7-F1
#
_cell.length_a   1.000
_cell.length_b   1.000
_cell.length_c   1.000
_cell.angle_alpha   90.00
_cell.angle_beta   90.00
_cell.angle_gamma   90.00
#
_symmetry.space_group_name_H-M   'P 1'
#
loop_
_entity.id
_entity.type
_entity.pdbx_description
1 polymer ?
#
loop_
_entity_poly.entity_id
_entity_poly.type
_entity_poly.pdbx_seq_one_letter_code
_entity_poly.pdbx_strand_id
1 'polypeptide(L)'
;DILKNNHPNGEMLVFENAGHGIYDEDPERFFSVLKNFIKTLPKIKSGDIEIFKTSLVEWKKALESSPDYIIESTGWGRNSNKILVRSYSREWLEQFEVPRQLLKMGFALYDFEKYEDALLSFEKMEAAAEEKNDRQYMSIAIIWQGHMLDLMGKRKDAISRYKKVVAMNLDFSPSHGQYGMRYSVTPYARERIKSPFKRIENRQVD
;
A
#
# COMPACT_ATOMS: atom_id res chain seq x y z
N ASP A 1 9.28 14.02 -27.41
CA ASP A 1 9.86 14.47 -26.14
C ASP A 1 8.90 14.04 -25.03
N ILE A 2 9.25 13.01 -24.26
CA ILE A 2 8.37 12.39 -23.25
C ILE A 2 7.92 13.44 -22.22
N LEU A 3 8.78 14.42 -21.93
CA LEU A 3 8.47 15.49 -20.99
C LEU A 3 7.31 16.38 -21.49
N LYS A 4 7.32 16.75 -22.78
CA LYS A 4 6.30 17.66 -23.35
C LYS A 4 4.90 17.05 -23.44
N ASN A 5 4.79 15.73 -23.46
CA ASN A 5 3.48 15.06 -23.46
C ASN A 5 2.73 15.24 -22.14
N ASN A 6 3.45 15.24 -21.01
CA ASN A 6 2.86 15.39 -19.67
C ASN A 6 3.05 16.81 -19.10
N HIS A 7 4.05 17.54 -19.60
CA HIS A 7 4.44 18.88 -19.18
C HIS A 7 4.62 19.76 -20.42
N PRO A 8 3.52 20.17 -21.09
CA PRO A 8 3.59 20.89 -22.37
C PRO A 8 4.33 22.22 -22.29
N ASN A 9 4.38 22.82 -21.10
CA ASN A 9 5.13 24.05 -20.81
C ASN A 9 6.44 23.80 -20.05
N GLY A 10 6.84 22.53 -19.89
CA GLY A 10 8.07 22.14 -19.19
C GLY A 10 9.29 22.25 -20.10
N GLU A 11 10.41 22.65 -19.51
CA GLU A 11 11.72 22.69 -20.15
C GLU A 11 12.70 21.84 -19.32
N MET A 12 13.42 20.92 -19.96
CA MET A 12 14.47 20.13 -19.32
C MET A 12 15.82 20.82 -19.53
N LEU A 13 16.55 21.06 -18.44
CA LEU A 13 17.87 21.69 -18.46
C LEU A 13 18.88 20.72 -17.84
N VAL A 14 20.02 20.52 -18.51
CA VAL A 14 21.10 19.66 -18.05
C VAL A 14 22.27 20.51 -17.56
N PHE A 15 22.78 20.17 -16.37
CA PHE A 15 23.95 20.77 -15.73
C PHE A 15 25.10 19.76 -15.79
N GLU A 16 25.86 19.80 -16.88
CA GLU A 16 26.88 18.79 -17.25
C GLU A 16 27.94 18.50 -16.17
N ASN A 17 28.20 19.46 -15.27
CA ASN A 17 29.24 19.37 -14.24
C ASN A 17 28.68 19.22 -12.81
N ALA A 18 27.37 18.99 -12.66
CA ALA A 18 26.70 18.92 -11.36
C ALA A 18 25.85 17.64 -11.24
N GLY A 19 26.51 16.51 -10.95
CA GLY A 19 25.88 15.19 -10.89
C GLY A 19 25.36 14.78 -9.50
N HIS A 20 25.86 15.38 -8.41
CA HIS A 20 25.50 15.02 -7.05
C HIS A 20 24.69 16.12 -6.34
N GLY A 21 24.85 17.38 -6.75
CA GLY A 21 24.12 18.50 -6.16
C GLY A 21 24.26 19.80 -6.97
N ILE A 22 23.20 20.15 -7.71
CA ILE A 22 23.16 21.39 -8.52
C ILE A 22 23.32 22.68 -7.68
N TYR A 23 23.03 22.62 -6.38
CA TYR A 23 23.16 23.76 -5.46
C TYR A 23 24.60 23.99 -4.99
N ASP A 24 25.47 22.98 -5.09
CA ASP A 24 26.84 23.03 -4.56
C ASP A 24 27.87 23.02 -5.70
N GLU A 25 27.57 22.28 -6.79
CA GLU A 25 28.50 22.05 -7.89
C GLU A 25 28.37 23.08 -9.02
N ASP A 26 27.17 23.66 -9.24
CA ASP A 26 26.94 24.75 -10.20
C ASP A 26 25.89 25.78 -9.71
N PRO A 27 26.08 26.35 -8.50
CA PRO A 27 25.09 27.24 -7.86
C PRO A 27 24.76 28.46 -8.71
N GLU A 28 25.78 29.11 -9.28
CA GLU A 28 25.61 30.35 -10.06
C GLU A 28 24.70 30.12 -11.27
N ARG A 29 24.94 29.06 -12.03
CA ARG A 29 24.09 28.74 -13.18
C ARG A 29 22.69 28.35 -12.73
N PHE A 30 22.57 27.55 -11.67
CA PHE A 30 21.25 27.12 -11.17
C PHE A 30 20.40 28.32 -10.75
N PHE A 31 20.93 29.21 -9.89
CA PHE A 31 20.20 30.38 -9.43
C PHE A 31 19.95 31.39 -10.56
N SER A 32 20.84 31.49 -11.55
CA SER A 32 20.61 32.30 -12.75
C SER A 32 19.43 31.78 -13.57
N VAL A 33 19.38 30.46 -13.82
CA VAL A 33 18.25 29.80 -14.50
C VAL A 33 16.95 30.01 -13.73
N LEU A 34 16.93 29.74 -12.42
CA LEU A 34 15.75 29.92 -11.58
C LEU A 34 15.27 31.38 -11.58
N LYS A 35 16.20 32.33 -11.45
CA LYS A 35 15.89 33.77 -11.50
C LYS A 35 15.30 34.18 -12.85
N ASN A 36 15.85 33.67 -13.95
CA ASN A 36 15.32 33.93 -15.27
C ASN A 36 13.92 33.34 -15.43
N PHE A 37 13.72 32.08 -15.03
CA PHE A 37 12.42 31.42 -15.03
C PHE A 37 11.36 32.25 -14.28
N ILE A 38 11.65 32.67 -13.04
CA ILE A 38 10.72 33.49 -12.24
C ILE A 38 10.40 34.82 -12.93
N LYS A 39 11.40 35.47 -13.56
CA LYS A 39 11.22 36.74 -14.26
C LYS A 39 10.44 36.61 -15.57
N THR A 40 10.48 35.46 -16.22
CA THR A 40 9.84 35.21 -17.50
C THR A 40 8.49 34.49 -17.38
N LEU A 41 8.04 34.21 -16.15
CA LEU A 41 6.72 33.64 -15.92
C LEU A 41 5.63 34.51 -16.57
N PRO A 42 4.78 33.95 -17.44
CA PRO A 42 3.69 34.70 -18.05
C PRO A 42 2.73 35.17 -16.96
N LYS A 43 2.17 36.37 -17.13
CA LYS A 43 1.14 36.87 -16.22
C LYS A 43 -0.09 35.97 -16.30
N ILE A 44 -0.38 35.28 -15.20
CA ILE A 44 -1.55 34.42 -15.10
C ILE A 44 -2.80 35.30 -14.99
N LYS A 45 -3.83 35.00 -15.78
CA LYS A 45 -5.10 35.75 -15.71
C LYS A 45 -5.79 35.42 -14.38
N SER A 46 -6.41 36.41 -13.74
CA SER A 46 -7.13 36.19 -12.49
C SER A 46 -8.24 35.13 -12.62
N GLY A 47 -8.92 35.08 -13.77
CA GLY A 47 -9.90 34.04 -14.07
C GLY A 47 -9.31 32.61 -14.07
N ASP A 48 -8.10 32.43 -14.60
CA ASP A 48 -7.43 31.12 -14.62
C ASP A 48 -7.05 30.67 -13.20
N ILE A 49 -6.67 31.60 -12.32
CA ILE A 49 -6.37 31.31 -10.91
C ILE A 49 -7.64 30.86 -10.17
N GLU A 50 -8.77 31.52 -10.38
CA GLU A 50 -10.04 31.13 -9.73
C GLU A 50 -10.56 29.78 -10.24
N ILE A 51 -10.41 29.50 -11.53
CA ILE A 51 -10.69 28.17 -12.11
C ILE A 51 -9.80 27.12 -11.43
N PHE A 52 -8.49 27.35 -11.32
CA PHE A 52 -7.56 26.43 -10.67
C PHE A 52 -7.91 26.18 -9.20
N LYS A 53 -8.25 27.23 -8.43
CA LYS A 53 -8.66 27.07 -7.02
C LYS A 53 -9.92 26.21 -6.89
N THR A 54 -10.89 26.43 -7.79
CA THR A 54 -12.15 25.67 -7.80
C THR A 54 -11.88 24.21 -8.12
N SER A 55 -11.12 23.93 -9.19
CA SER A 55 -10.79 22.56 -9.56
C SER A 55 -9.93 21.85 -8.52
N LEU A 56 -9.05 22.58 -7.81
CA LEU A 56 -8.24 22.04 -6.73
C LEU A 56 -9.10 21.53 -5.57
N VAL A 57 -10.19 22.22 -5.22
CA VAL A 57 -11.11 21.77 -4.16
C VAL A 57 -11.79 20.46 -4.55
N GLU A 58 -12.28 20.36 -5.79
CA GLU A 58 -12.95 19.16 -6.30
C GLU A 58 -11.97 17.98 -6.42
N TRP A 59 -10.79 18.24 -6.98
CA TRP A 59 -9.73 17.24 -7.09
C TRP A 59 -9.29 16.73 -5.72
N LYS A 60 -9.09 17.62 -4.76
CA LYS A 60 -8.69 17.24 -3.39
C LYS A 60 -9.78 16.38 -2.74
N LYS A 61 -11.05 16.76 -2.87
CA LYS A 61 -12.17 15.98 -2.34
C LYS A 61 -12.23 14.58 -2.97
N ALA A 62 -12.03 14.48 -4.29
CA ALA A 62 -12.01 13.21 -5.00
C ALA A 62 -10.82 12.34 -4.56
N LEU A 63 -9.63 12.94 -4.42
CA LEU A 63 -8.43 12.27 -3.93
C LEU A 63 -8.65 11.75 -2.50
N GLU A 64 -9.12 12.59 -1.58
CA GLU A 64 -9.31 12.22 -0.17
C GLU A 64 -10.37 11.13 0.03
N SER A 65 -11.25 10.95 -0.95
CA SER A 65 -12.28 9.90 -0.96
C SER A 65 -11.81 8.63 -1.67
N SER A 66 -10.63 8.62 -2.29
CA SER A 66 -10.14 7.46 -3.05
C SER A 66 -9.65 6.34 -2.12
N PRO A 67 -9.79 5.06 -2.51
CA PRO A 67 -9.30 3.94 -1.72
C PRO A 67 -7.80 4.03 -1.45
N ASP A 68 -7.02 4.40 -2.46
CA ASP A 68 -5.56 4.54 -2.36
C ASP A 68 -5.15 5.62 -1.36
N TYR A 69 -5.81 6.78 -1.39
CA TYR A 69 -5.50 7.84 -0.45
C TYR A 69 -5.85 7.43 0.98
N ILE A 70 -7.03 6.85 1.20
CA ILE A 70 -7.49 6.45 2.53
C ILE A 70 -6.58 5.34 3.09
N ILE A 71 -6.16 4.37 2.26
CA ILE A 71 -5.29 3.29 2.71
C ILE A 71 -3.87 3.75 2.98
N GLU A 72 -3.32 4.70 2.23
CA GLU A 72 -1.95 5.19 2.47
C GLU A 72 -1.89 6.26 3.57
N SER A 73 -2.96 7.02 3.80
CA SER A 73 -3.01 8.07 4.84
C SER A 73 -3.29 7.56 6.26
N THR A 74 -3.74 6.32 6.41
CA THR A 74 -4.08 5.72 7.72
C THR A 74 -2.89 4.98 8.36
N GLY A 75 -2.92 4.76 9.67
CA GLY A 75 -1.99 3.91 10.40
C GLY A 75 -2.35 2.42 10.37
N TRP A 76 -1.67 1.62 11.19
CA TRP A 76 -1.95 0.18 11.40
C TRP A 76 -2.68 -0.11 12.73
N GLY A 77 -2.94 0.94 13.53
CA GLY A 77 -3.61 0.82 14.81
C GLY A 77 -5.12 0.64 14.65
N ARG A 78 -5.76 0.36 15.79
CA ARG A 78 -7.19 0.02 15.81
C ARG A 78 -8.09 1.18 15.38
N ASN A 79 -7.72 2.44 15.63
CA ASN A 79 -8.53 3.59 15.22
C ASN A 79 -8.42 3.81 13.71
N SER A 80 -7.22 3.68 13.14
CA SER A 80 -7.03 3.66 11.69
C SER A 80 -7.79 2.52 11.00
N ASN A 81 -7.72 1.31 11.55
CA ASN A 81 -8.44 0.16 10.98
C ASN A 81 -9.96 0.37 11.05
N LYS A 82 -10.46 1.07 12.07
CA LYS A 82 -11.88 1.47 12.15
C LYS A 82 -12.29 2.42 11.02
N ILE A 83 -11.42 3.36 10.65
CA ILE A 83 -11.66 4.27 9.51
C ILE A 83 -11.71 3.45 8.22
N LEU A 84 -10.74 2.57 7.99
CA LEU A 84 -10.70 1.72 6.80
C LEU A 84 -11.96 0.87 6.65
N VAL A 85 -12.38 0.17 7.70
CA VAL A 85 -13.57 -0.69 7.66
C VAL A 85 -14.88 0.08 7.45
N ARG A 86 -14.93 1.35 7.88
CA ARG A 86 -16.09 2.23 7.66
C ARG A 86 -16.19 2.73 6.23
N SER A 87 -15.05 2.98 5.59
CA SER A 87 -15.00 3.47 4.20
C SER A 87 -15.02 2.33 3.18
N TYR A 88 -14.66 1.12 3.61
CA TYR A 88 -14.52 -0.06 2.75
C TYR A 88 -15.79 -0.40 1.97
N SER A 89 -15.61 -0.60 0.66
CA SER A 89 -16.51 -1.38 -0.19
C SER A 89 -15.72 -2.52 -0.84
N ARG A 90 -16.39 -3.61 -1.20
CA ARG A 90 -15.72 -4.80 -1.73
C ARG A 90 -14.98 -4.53 -3.04
N GLU A 91 -15.47 -3.57 -3.82
CA GLU A 91 -14.88 -3.11 -5.08
C GLU A 91 -13.51 -2.45 -4.88
N TRP A 92 -13.17 -1.98 -3.68
CA TRP A 92 -11.82 -1.45 -3.39
C TRP A 92 -10.74 -2.51 -3.61
N LEU A 93 -11.05 -3.78 -3.37
CA LEU A 93 -10.08 -4.86 -3.52
C LEU A 93 -9.66 -5.10 -4.99
N GLU A 94 -10.45 -4.62 -5.95
CA GLU A 94 -10.10 -4.66 -7.37
C GLU A 94 -9.23 -3.47 -7.79
N GLN A 95 -9.12 -2.43 -6.96
CA GLN A 95 -8.34 -1.22 -7.24
C GLN A 95 -6.91 -1.29 -6.67
N PHE A 96 -6.69 -2.11 -5.64
CA PHE A 96 -5.37 -2.23 -5.02
C PHE A 96 -4.42 -3.08 -5.86
N GLU A 97 -3.40 -2.44 -6.42
CA GLU A 97 -2.37 -3.09 -7.25
C GLU A 97 -1.16 -3.58 -6.45
N VAL A 98 -1.05 -3.19 -5.17
CA VAL A 98 0.12 -3.47 -4.34
C VAL A 98 -0.24 -4.41 -3.18
N PRO A 99 0.49 -5.54 -2.99
CA PRO A 99 0.23 -6.48 -1.91
C PRO A 99 0.14 -5.86 -0.50
N ARG A 100 0.88 -4.78 -0.25
CA ARG A 100 0.84 -4.04 1.03
C ARG A 100 -0.53 -3.40 1.32
N GLN A 101 -1.20 -2.87 0.30
CA GLN A 101 -2.55 -2.30 0.44
C GLN A 101 -3.55 -3.39 0.79
N LEU A 102 -3.51 -4.51 0.06
CA LEU A 102 -4.36 -5.68 0.31
C LEU A 102 -4.11 -6.30 1.70
N LEU A 103 -2.85 -6.37 2.13
CA LEU A 103 -2.48 -6.79 3.49
C LEU A 103 -3.12 -5.88 4.54
N LYS A 104 -3.01 -4.56 4.35
CA LYS A 104 -3.53 -3.58 5.30
C LYS A 104 -5.05 -3.62 5.38
N MET A 105 -5.73 -3.71 4.24
CA MET A 105 -7.18 -3.90 4.21
C MET A 105 -7.60 -5.22 4.86
N GLY A 106 -6.90 -6.32 4.57
CA GLY A 106 -7.14 -7.62 5.20
C GLY A 106 -6.99 -7.59 6.72
N PHE A 107 -6.02 -6.85 7.25
CA PHE A 107 -5.87 -6.64 8.70
C PHE A 107 -6.99 -5.81 9.30
N ALA A 108 -7.38 -4.72 8.64
CA ALA A 108 -8.51 -3.91 9.11
C ALA A 108 -9.80 -4.74 9.16
N LEU A 109 -10.08 -5.53 8.13
CA LEU A 109 -11.24 -6.43 8.08
C LEU A 109 -11.16 -7.53 9.14
N TYR A 110 -9.99 -8.12 9.35
CA TYR A 110 -9.74 -9.08 10.42
C TYR A 110 -10.00 -8.48 11.81
N ASP A 111 -9.51 -7.27 12.09
CA ASP A 111 -9.69 -6.59 13.37
C ASP A 111 -11.17 -6.35 13.73
N PHE A 112 -12.02 -6.23 12.72
CA PHE A 112 -13.47 -6.06 12.87
C PHE A 112 -14.26 -7.33 12.51
N GLU A 113 -13.61 -8.49 12.53
CA GLU A 113 -14.22 -9.82 12.39
C GLU A 113 -14.97 -10.06 11.07
N LYS A 114 -14.65 -9.29 10.03
CA LYS A 114 -15.15 -9.49 8.67
C LYS A 114 -14.30 -10.53 7.93
N TYR A 115 -14.31 -11.78 8.42
CA TYR A 115 -13.36 -12.81 8.00
C TYR A 115 -13.48 -13.23 6.53
N GLU A 116 -14.68 -13.20 5.95
CA GLU A 116 -14.89 -13.50 4.53
C GLU A 116 -14.24 -12.45 3.62
N ASP A 117 -14.42 -11.16 3.94
CA ASP A 117 -13.81 -10.07 3.16
C ASP A 117 -12.30 -9.96 3.43
N ALA A 118 -11.86 -10.27 4.65
CA ALA A 118 -10.44 -10.38 4.96
C ALA A 118 -9.78 -11.52 4.17
N LEU A 119 -10.43 -12.69 4.08
CA LEU A 119 -9.98 -13.80 3.27
C LEU A 119 -9.83 -13.37 1.80
N LEU A 120 -10.84 -12.70 1.24
CA LEU A 120 -10.79 -12.19 -0.13
C LEU A 120 -9.62 -11.22 -0.35
N SER A 121 -9.35 -10.35 0.63
CA SER A 121 -8.21 -9.43 0.58
C SER A 121 -6.88 -10.19 0.48
N PHE A 122 -6.72 -11.27 1.25
CA PHE A 122 -5.52 -12.11 1.20
C PHE A 122 -5.46 -13.02 -0.05
N GLU A 123 -6.59 -13.38 -0.66
CA GLU A 123 -6.62 -14.08 -1.96
C GLU A 123 -6.16 -13.16 -3.10
N LYS A 124 -6.64 -11.91 -3.11
CA LYS A 124 -6.16 -10.88 -4.04
C LYS A 124 -4.69 -10.55 -3.81
N MET A 125 -4.25 -10.50 -2.55
CA MET A 125 -2.84 -10.28 -2.20
C MET A 125 -1.93 -11.39 -2.72
N GLU A 126 -2.39 -12.64 -2.66
CA GLU A 126 -1.67 -13.79 -3.23
C GLU A 126 -1.53 -13.63 -4.75
N ALA A 127 -2.61 -13.29 -5.46
CA ALA A 127 -2.57 -13.08 -6.91
C ALA A 127 -1.65 -11.91 -7.31
N ALA A 128 -1.73 -10.77 -6.63
CA ALA A 128 -0.86 -9.62 -6.89
C ALA A 128 0.62 -9.92 -6.59
N ALA A 129 0.91 -10.75 -5.59
CA ALA A 129 2.26 -11.18 -5.28
C ALA A 129 2.78 -12.21 -6.32
N GLU A 130 1.91 -13.07 -6.84
CA GLU A 130 2.24 -14.01 -7.92
C GLU A 130 2.66 -13.30 -9.20
N GLU A 131 1.88 -12.29 -9.63
CA GLU A 131 2.20 -11.48 -10.80
C GLU A 131 3.57 -10.82 -10.70
N LYS A 132 3.95 -10.37 -9.50
CA LYS A 132 5.25 -9.73 -9.22
C LYS A 132 6.37 -10.72 -8.88
N ASN A 133 6.09 -12.02 -8.90
CA ASN A 133 6.99 -13.08 -8.46
C ASN A 133 7.55 -12.86 -7.03
N ASP A 134 6.76 -12.23 -6.16
CA ASP A 134 7.12 -11.93 -4.77
C ASP A 134 6.71 -13.09 -3.86
N ARG A 135 7.61 -14.06 -3.72
CA ARG A 135 7.37 -15.25 -2.92
C ARG A 135 7.17 -14.94 -1.42
N GLN A 136 7.74 -13.86 -0.91
CA GLN A 136 7.58 -13.49 0.51
C GLN A 136 6.16 -13.01 0.78
N TYR A 137 5.68 -12.01 0.04
CA TYR A 137 4.31 -11.52 0.17
C TYR A 137 3.28 -12.60 -0.14
N MET A 138 3.53 -13.45 -1.15
CA MET A 138 2.67 -14.60 -1.45
C MET A 138 2.53 -15.53 -0.25
N SER A 139 3.63 -15.88 0.43
CA SER A 139 3.58 -16.78 1.59
C SER A 139 2.87 -16.15 2.80
N ILE A 140 3.03 -14.84 3.02
CA ILE A 140 2.30 -14.10 4.07
C ILE A 140 0.79 -14.12 3.78
N ALA A 141 0.41 -13.84 2.52
CA ALA A 141 -0.98 -13.88 2.09
C ALA A 141 -1.62 -15.25 2.38
N ILE A 142 -0.96 -16.34 1.96
CA ILE A 142 -1.46 -17.71 2.15
C ILE A 142 -1.55 -18.08 3.64
N ILE A 143 -0.60 -17.66 4.49
CA ILE A 143 -0.70 -17.85 5.95
C ILE A 143 -1.97 -17.18 6.49
N TRP A 144 -2.23 -15.93 6.11
CA TRP A 144 -3.38 -15.18 6.60
C TRP A 144 -4.71 -15.69 6.04
N GLN A 145 -4.75 -16.23 4.82
CA GLN A 145 -5.91 -17.01 4.34
C GLN A 145 -6.18 -18.20 5.27
N GLY A 146 -5.13 -18.95 5.64
CA GLY A 146 -5.24 -20.06 6.60
C GLY A 146 -5.81 -19.60 7.95
N HIS A 147 -5.39 -18.43 8.45
CA HIS A 147 -5.93 -17.84 9.68
C HIS A 147 -7.43 -17.56 9.56
N MET A 148 -7.87 -16.90 8.48
CA MET A 148 -9.30 -16.58 8.30
C MET A 148 -10.13 -17.86 8.20
N LEU A 149 -9.62 -18.87 7.47
CA LEU A 149 -10.29 -20.16 7.33
C LEU A 149 -10.41 -20.91 8.66
N ASP A 150 -9.38 -20.90 9.51
CA ASP A 150 -9.44 -21.47 10.85
C ASP A 150 -10.50 -20.76 11.72
N LEU A 151 -10.55 -19.42 11.67
CA LEU A 151 -11.52 -18.62 12.44
C LEU A 151 -12.98 -18.84 11.97
N MET A 152 -13.17 -19.10 10.68
CA MET A 152 -14.47 -19.48 10.11
C MET A 152 -14.80 -20.98 10.29
N GLY A 153 -13.97 -21.76 10.99
CA GLY A 153 -14.17 -23.19 11.20
C GLY A 153 -13.89 -24.07 9.97
N LYS A 154 -13.36 -23.52 8.88
CA LYS A 154 -13.02 -24.21 7.62
C LYS A 154 -11.65 -24.87 7.71
N ARG A 155 -11.49 -25.76 8.69
CA ARG A 155 -10.19 -26.33 9.07
C ARG A 155 -9.47 -27.10 7.95
N LYS A 156 -10.21 -27.84 7.13
CA LYS A 156 -9.64 -28.59 6.01
C LYS A 156 -8.99 -27.66 4.99
N ASP A 157 -9.66 -26.55 4.68
CA ASP A 157 -9.18 -25.56 3.73
C ASP A 157 -7.97 -24.80 4.30
N ALA A 158 -8.01 -24.45 5.59
CA ALA A 158 -6.87 -23.82 6.28
C ALA A 158 -5.60 -24.69 6.20
N ILE A 159 -5.72 -25.99 6.47
CA ILE A 159 -4.61 -26.95 6.35
C ILE A 159 -4.05 -26.98 4.92
N SER A 160 -4.92 -26.90 3.90
CA SER A 160 -4.48 -26.83 2.49
C SER A 160 -3.59 -25.61 2.24
N ARG A 161 -3.99 -24.43 2.75
CA ARG A 161 -3.19 -23.20 2.66
C ARG A 161 -1.85 -23.33 3.37
N TYR A 162 -1.82 -23.83 4.60
CA TYR A 162 -0.55 -24.03 5.32
C TYR A 162 0.37 -25.03 4.62
N LYS A 163 -0.15 -26.11 4.02
CA LYS A 163 0.64 -27.05 3.22
C LYS A 163 1.27 -26.38 2.00
N LYS A 164 0.55 -25.47 1.34
CA LYS A 164 1.11 -24.68 0.22
C LYS A 164 2.32 -23.87 0.70
N VAL A 165 2.24 -23.20 1.85
CA VAL A 165 3.38 -22.46 2.44
C VAL A 165 4.55 -23.39 2.79
N VAL A 166 4.29 -24.57 3.36
CA VAL A 166 5.35 -25.56 3.63
C VAL A 166 6.07 -25.99 2.36
N ALA A 167 5.35 -26.18 1.25
CA ALA A 167 5.94 -26.54 -0.03
C ALA A 167 6.80 -25.41 -0.65
N MET A 168 6.52 -24.14 -0.32
CA MET A 168 7.35 -23.01 -0.76
C MET A 168 8.74 -23.01 -0.12
N ASN A 169 8.88 -23.63 1.07
CA ASN A 169 10.13 -23.80 1.81
C ASN A 169 10.96 -22.51 1.95
N LEU A 170 10.33 -21.45 2.43
CA LEU A 170 10.96 -20.15 2.63
C LEU A 170 11.52 -20.01 4.05
N ASP A 171 12.68 -19.38 4.16
CA ASP A 171 13.34 -19.05 5.41
C ASP A 171 13.44 -17.54 5.60
N PHE A 172 12.38 -16.97 6.18
CA PHE A 172 12.35 -15.59 6.65
C PHE A 172 11.32 -15.46 7.76
N SER A 173 11.38 -14.34 8.50
CA SER A 173 10.51 -14.11 9.65
C SER A 173 9.75 -12.79 9.52
N PRO A 174 8.51 -12.78 9.00
CA PRO A 174 7.66 -11.60 9.05
C PRO A 174 7.33 -11.22 10.49
N SER A 175 7.02 -9.94 10.68
CA SER A 175 6.59 -9.37 11.95
C SER A 175 5.35 -8.51 11.73
N HIS A 176 4.36 -8.68 12.61
CA HIS A 176 3.13 -7.89 12.67
C HIS A 176 3.03 -7.30 14.07
N GLY A 177 3.66 -6.14 14.27
CA GLY A 177 3.86 -5.52 15.58
C GLY A 177 2.55 -5.25 16.33
N GLN A 178 1.50 -4.88 15.61
CA GLN A 178 0.17 -4.62 16.15
C GLN A 178 -0.47 -5.86 16.82
N TYR A 179 -0.07 -7.07 16.41
CA TYR A 179 -0.49 -8.34 16.99
C TYR A 179 0.56 -8.96 17.91
N GLY A 180 1.73 -8.32 18.07
CA GLY A 180 2.88 -8.93 18.77
C GLY A 180 3.34 -10.25 18.14
N MET A 181 3.11 -10.44 16.83
CA MET A 181 3.46 -11.67 16.13
C MET A 181 4.78 -11.54 15.39
N ARG A 182 5.70 -12.47 15.63
CA ARG A 182 6.87 -12.72 14.79
C ARG A 182 7.03 -14.22 14.66
N TYR A 183 7.19 -14.72 13.44
CA TYR A 183 7.24 -16.16 13.19
C TYR A 183 8.13 -16.48 11.99
N SER A 184 8.82 -17.62 12.00
CA SER A 184 9.47 -18.14 10.80
C SER A 184 8.43 -18.85 9.93
N VAL A 185 8.32 -18.47 8.66
CA VAL A 185 7.18 -18.81 7.80
C VAL A 185 6.94 -20.33 7.68
N THR A 186 7.96 -21.10 7.30
CA THR A 186 7.81 -22.55 7.09
C THR A 186 7.55 -23.32 8.40
N PRO A 187 8.31 -23.10 9.50
CA PRO A 187 8.01 -23.71 10.80
C PRO A 187 6.60 -23.36 11.31
N TYR A 188 6.19 -22.09 11.19
CA TYR A 188 4.88 -21.64 11.62
C TYR A 188 3.75 -22.33 10.85
N ALA A 189 3.87 -22.46 9.53
CA ALA A 189 2.90 -23.21 8.72
C ALA A 189 2.79 -24.68 9.18
N ARG A 190 3.91 -25.35 9.51
CA ARG A 190 3.90 -26.73 10.05
C ARG A 190 3.17 -26.81 11.39
N GLU A 191 3.34 -25.83 12.26
CA GLU A 191 2.62 -25.73 13.52
C GLU A 191 1.12 -25.54 13.30
N ARG A 192 0.75 -24.65 12.37
CA ARG A 192 -0.65 -24.37 12.03
C ARG A 192 -1.36 -25.53 11.32
N ILE A 193 -0.63 -26.48 10.72
CA ILE A 193 -1.21 -27.77 10.27
C ILE A 193 -1.64 -28.63 11.46
N LYS A 194 -0.91 -28.61 12.57
CA LYS A 194 -1.20 -29.41 13.77
C LYS A 194 -2.26 -28.76 14.65
N SER A 195 -2.30 -27.43 14.71
CA SER A 195 -3.24 -26.69 15.56
C SER A 195 -3.87 -25.50 14.83
N PRO A 196 -5.18 -25.24 14.99
CA PRO A 196 -5.82 -24.10 14.34
C PRO A 196 -5.30 -22.78 14.90
N PHE A 197 -5.21 -21.76 14.04
CA PHE A 197 -5.02 -20.39 14.47
C PHE A 197 -6.11 -19.96 15.45
N LYS A 198 -5.72 -19.19 16.45
CA LYS A 198 -6.63 -18.55 17.39
C LYS A 198 -6.44 -17.04 17.24
N ARG A 199 -7.55 -16.31 17.28
CA ARG A 199 -7.56 -14.85 17.13
C ARG A 199 -6.61 -14.19 18.11
N ILE A 200 -5.88 -13.21 17.61
CA ILE A 200 -5.01 -12.29 18.35
C ILE A 200 -5.50 -10.87 18.09
N GLU A 201 -5.81 -10.14 19.16
CA GLU A 201 -6.30 -8.77 19.06
C GLU A 201 -5.19 -7.79 18.68
N ASN A 202 -5.54 -6.79 17.87
CA ASN A 202 -4.69 -5.62 17.65
C ASN A 202 -4.61 -4.81 18.96
N ARG A 203 -3.40 -4.73 19.51
CA ARG A 203 -3.10 -4.00 20.76
C ARG A 203 -2.59 -2.58 20.53
N GLN A 204 -2.35 -2.21 19.27
CA GLN A 204 -1.85 -0.89 18.92
C GLN A 204 -3.03 0.08 18.77
N VAL A 205 -2.98 1.16 19.55
CA VAL A 205 -3.89 2.31 19.42
C VAL A 205 -3.07 3.44 18.78
N ASP A 206 -3.66 4.10 17.80
CA ASP A 206 -3.12 5.28 17.09
C ASP A 206 -4.01 6.51 17.24
#